data_AF-A0A1F6DG05-F1
#
_entry.id   AF-A0A1F6DG05-F1
#
_cell.length_a   1.000
_cell.length_b   1.000
_cell.length_c   1.000
_cell.angle_alpha   90.00
_cell.angle_beta   90.00
_cell.angle_gamma   90.00
#
_symmetry.space_group_name_H-M   'P 1'
#
loop_
_entity.id
_entity.type
_entity.pdbx_description
1 polymer ?
#
loop_
_entity_poly.entity_id
_entity_poly.type
_entity_poly.pdbx_seq_one_letter_code
_entity_poly.pdbx_strand_id
1 'polypeptide(L)'
;MKNPQRKIRSTAMIFTRWVGSPASLATHTIIFAGFFIAVKTGLIAYDEMLLVLTTIVSLEAIYLSIFIQMTINHTTKELEEVGEDIEEIQEDIGEIQENVDELQEDVEEIVEEDETEKREVLQEKTALDEIQRDLRKLLADVERLKNGHSNASAQNSTARE
;
A
#
# COMPACT_ATOMS: atom_id res chain seq x y z
N MET A 1 -8.19 30.50 7.10
CA MET A 1 -8.88 31.54 6.29
C MET A 1 -9.96 30.85 5.45
N LYS A 2 -11.23 31.31 5.49
CA LYS A 2 -12.36 30.62 4.82
C LYS A 2 -12.25 30.85 3.30
N ASN A 3 -11.86 29.82 2.56
CA ASN A 3 -11.63 29.90 1.12
C ASN A 3 -12.94 30.21 0.36
N PRO A 4 -13.05 31.35 -0.36
CA PRO A 4 -14.31 31.76 -1.02
C PRO A 4 -14.82 30.77 -2.07
N GLN A 5 -13.93 29.97 -2.67
CA GLN A 5 -14.31 28.96 -3.66
C GLN A 5 -15.19 27.83 -3.11
N ARG A 6 -15.06 27.47 -1.82
CA ARG A 6 -15.91 26.45 -1.18
C ARG A 6 -17.38 26.85 -1.08
N LYS A 7 -17.67 28.15 -0.98
CA LYS A 7 -19.06 28.64 -0.83
C LYS A 7 -19.83 28.50 -2.14
N ILE A 8 -19.24 28.94 -3.25
CA ILE A 8 -19.81 28.83 -4.59
C ILE A 8 -20.04 27.35 -4.95
N ARG A 9 -19.08 26.47 -4.58
CA ARG A 9 -19.17 25.02 -4.70
C ARG A 9 -20.38 24.42 -3.99
N SER A 10 -20.62 24.79 -2.73
CA SER A 10 -21.74 24.23 -1.97
C SER A 10 -23.09 24.61 -2.57
N THR A 11 -23.20 25.85 -3.08
CA THR A 11 -24.46 26.35 -3.66
C THR A 11 -24.82 25.62 -4.94
N ALA A 12 -23.85 25.40 -5.84
CA ALA A 12 -24.07 24.69 -7.09
C ALA A 12 -24.56 23.24 -6.86
N MET A 13 -23.90 22.50 -5.97
CA MET A 13 -24.25 21.10 -5.67
C MET A 13 -25.58 20.97 -4.92
N ILE A 14 -25.91 21.91 -4.03
CA ILE A 14 -27.21 21.90 -3.33
C ILE A 14 -28.34 22.14 -4.34
N PHE A 15 -28.14 23.10 -5.26
CA PHE A 15 -29.15 23.43 -6.27
C PHE A 15 -29.39 22.26 -7.24
N THR A 16 -28.35 21.67 -7.82
CA THR A 16 -28.50 20.51 -8.72
C THR A 16 -29.12 19.29 -8.04
N ARG A 17 -28.76 19.01 -6.78
CA ARG A 17 -29.37 17.92 -6.00
C ARG A 17 -30.83 18.17 -5.68
N TRP A 18 -31.21 19.42 -5.40
CA TRP A 18 -32.60 19.77 -5.15
C TRP A 18 -33.44 19.71 -6.44
N VAL A 19 -32.98 20.32 -7.53
CA VAL A 19 -33.69 20.33 -8.83
C VAL A 19 -33.86 18.91 -9.37
N GLY A 20 -32.84 18.06 -9.23
CA GLY A 20 -32.89 16.64 -9.64
C GLY A 20 -33.67 15.70 -8.70
N SER A 21 -34.28 16.22 -7.63
CA SER A 21 -34.97 15.38 -6.64
C SER A 21 -36.43 15.07 -7.03
N PRO A 22 -37.00 13.95 -6.57
CA PRO A 22 -38.44 13.66 -6.74
C PRO A 22 -39.35 14.74 -6.14
N ALA A 23 -38.90 15.44 -5.09
CA ALA A 23 -39.64 16.54 -4.47
C ALA A 23 -39.73 17.77 -5.40
N SER A 24 -38.66 18.07 -6.15
CA SER A 24 -38.68 19.10 -7.19
C SER A 24 -39.66 18.73 -8.30
N LEU A 25 -39.65 17.48 -8.78
CA LEU A 25 -40.60 17.01 -9.80
C LEU A 25 -42.06 17.19 -9.35
N ALA A 26 -42.38 16.84 -8.11
CA ALA A 26 -43.72 17.04 -7.55
C ALA A 26 -44.09 18.53 -7.47
N THR A 27 -43.15 19.38 -7.01
CA THR A 27 -43.34 20.84 -6.92
C THR A 27 -43.60 21.46 -8.29
N HIS A 28 -42.80 21.13 -9.30
CA HIS A 28 -42.99 21.59 -10.68
C HIS A 28 -44.31 21.14 -11.26
N THR A 29 -44.71 19.88 -11.02
CA THR A 29 -45.99 19.33 -11.47
C THR A 29 -47.17 20.11 -10.88
N ILE A 30 -47.11 20.43 -9.58
CA ILE A 30 -48.16 21.19 -8.89
C ILE A 30 -48.22 22.63 -9.41
N ILE A 31 -47.07 23.30 -9.59
CA ILE A 31 -47.00 24.67 -10.12
C ILE A 31 -47.61 24.72 -11.53
N PHE A 32 -47.22 23.80 -12.41
CA PHE A 32 -47.78 23.70 -13.77
C PHE A 32 -49.30 23.52 -13.74
N ALA A 33 -49.81 22.58 -12.95
CA ALA A 33 -51.24 22.37 -12.80
C ALA A 33 -51.96 23.63 -12.28
N GLY A 34 -51.34 24.37 -11.36
CA GLY A 34 -51.83 25.64 -10.84
C GLY A 34 -52.01 26.70 -11.93
N PHE A 35 -51.03 26.86 -12.84
CA PHE A 35 -51.14 27.78 -13.98
C PHE A 35 -52.30 27.40 -14.92
N PHE A 36 -52.47 26.11 -15.22
CA PHE A 36 -53.61 25.64 -16.04
C PHE A 36 -54.97 25.85 -15.36
N ILE A 37 -55.04 25.69 -14.03
CA ILE A 37 -56.25 25.99 -13.25
C ILE A 37 -56.56 27.50 -13.29
N ALA A 38 -55.54 28.35 -13.15
CA ALA A 38 -55.69 29.80 -13.21
C ALA A 38 -56.28 30.28 -14.56
N VAL A 39 -55.81 29.70 -15.67
CA VAL A 39 -56.40 29.94 -17.01
C VAL A 39 -57.85 29.44 -17.07
N LYS A 40 -58.14 28.24 -16.55
CA LYS A 40 -59.52 27.69 -16.54
C LYS A 40 -60.49 28.58 -15.76
N THR A 41 -60.04 29.24 -14.69
CA THR A 41 -60.84 30.19 -13.92
C THR A 41 -60.96 31.58 -14.55
N GLY A 42 -60.29 31.82 -15.69
CA GLY A 42 -60.28 33.10 -16.40
C GLY A 42 -59.42 34.18 -15.75
N LEU A 43 -58.50 33.80 -14.85
CA LEU A 43 -57.66 34.75 -14.11
C LEU A 43 -56.50 35.30 -14.96
N ILE A 44 -56.04 34.50 -15.93
CA ILE A 44 -54.94 34.81 -16.85
C ILE A 44 -55.33 34.29 -18.24
N ALA A 45 -54.98 35.01 -19.30
CA ALA A 45 -55.19 34.54 -20.67
C ALA A 45 -54.26 33.37 -21.02
N TYR A 46 -54.70 32.47 -21.91
CA TYR A 46 -53.92 31.29 -22.29
C TYR A 46 -52.55 31.66 -22.89
N ASP A 47 -52.51 32.66 -23.78
CA ASP A 47 -51.29 33.08 -24.46
C ASP A 47 -50.28 33.75 -23.51
N GLU A 48 -50.76 34.56 -22.57
CA GLU A 48 -49.92 35.17 -21.52
C GLU A 48 -49.34 34.11 -20.58
N MET A 49 -50.15 33.13 -20.18
CA MET A 49 -49.68 32.00 -19.38
C MET A 49 -48.57 31.23 -20.11
N LEU A 50 -48.77 30.89 -21.39
CA LEU A 50 -47.76 30.18 -22.18
C LEU A 50 -46.46 30.98 -22.28
N LEU A 51 -46.53 32.28 -22.55
CA LEU A 51 -45.35 33.14 -22.66
C LEU A 51 -44.56 33.19 -21.34
N VAL A 52 -45.25 33.40 -20.21
CA VAL A 52 -44.59 33.50 -18.90
C VAL A 52 -44.03 32.14 -18.47
N LEU A 53 -44.82 31.07 -18.58
CA LEU A 53 -44.42 29.74 -18.12
C LEU A 53 -43.23 29.19 -18.93
N THR A 54 -43.25 29.36 -20.26
CA THR A 54 -42.12 28.94 -21.11
C THR A 54 -40.88 29.78 -20.87
N THR A 55 -41.01 31.08 -20.58
CA THR A 55 -39.87 31.93 -20.20
C THR A 55 -39.25 31.48 -18.87
N ILE A 56 -40.06 31.16 -17.86
CA ILE A 56 -39.56 30.68 -16.57
C ILE A 56 -38.87 29.33 -16.71
N VAL A 57 -39.52 28.38 -17.41
CA VAL A 57 -38.99 27.02 -17.58
C VAL A 57 -37.73 27.02 -18.45
N SER A 58 -37.66 27.88 -19.47
CA SER A 58 -36.45 28.03 -20.28
C SER A 58 -35.29 28.65 -19.49
N LEU A 59 -35.56 29.64 -18.63
CA LEU A 59 -34.54 30.17 -17.72
C LEU A 59 -34.04 29.09 -16.75
N GLU A 60 -34.94 28.32 -16.15
CA GLU A 60 -34.59 27.21 -15.26
C GLU A 60 -33.68 26.18 -15.98
N ALA A 61 -34.02 25.82 -17.23
CA ALA A 61 -33.22 24.89 -18.03
C ALA A 61 -31.81 25.43 -18.32
N ILE A 62 -31.68 26.71 -18.65
CA ILE A 62 -30.37 27.35 -18.87
C ILE A 62 -29.57 27.36 -17.56
N TYR A 63 -30.16 27.77 -16.44
CA TYR A 63 -29.47 27.77 -15.15
C TYR A 63 -28.99 26.37 -14.75
N LEU A 64 -29.86 25.35 -14.86
CA LEU A 64 -29.49 23.97 -14.54
C LEU A 64 -28.36 23.47 -15.44
N SER A 65 -28.39 23.80 -16.74
CA SER A 65 -27.34 23.41 -17.67
C SER A 65 -25.97 24.01 -17.31
N ILE A 66 -25.94 25.27 -16.85
CA ILE A 66 -24.71 25.95 -16.40
C ILE A 66 -24.21 25.33 -15.10
N PHE A 67 -25.11 25.03 -14.16
CA PHE A 67 -24.73 24.37 -12.91
C PHE A 67 -24.17 22.95 -13.13
N ILE A 68 -24.75 22.19 -14.05
CA ILE A 68 -24.25 20.87 -14.44
C ILE A 68 -22.84 21.03 -15.06
N GLN A 69 -22.65 21.96 -15.99
CA GLN A 69 -21.34 22.19 -16.61
C GLN A 69 -20.27 22.62 -15.58
N MET A 70 -20.60 23.52 -14.65
CA MET A 70 -19.70 23.90 -13.56
C MET A 70 -19.33 22.69 -12.68
N THR A 71 -20.28 21.81 -12.41
CA THR A 71 -20.04 20.58 -11.63
C THR A 71 -19.15 19.60 -12.39
N ILE A 72 -19.41 19.38 -13.68
CA ILE A 72 -18.60 18.50 -14.54
C ILE A 72 -17.16 19.00 -14.63
N ASN A 73 -16.95 20.28 -14.95
CA ASN A 73 -15.60 20.85 -15.05
C ASN A 73 -14.82 20.68 -13.74
N HIS A 74 -15.49 20.79 -12.59
CA HIS A 74 -14.87 20.57 -11.30
C HIS A 74 -14.55 19.09 -11.06
N THR A 75 -15.49 18.19 -11.33
CA THR A 75 -15.26 16.74 -11.20
C THR A 75 -14.14 16.28 -12.12
N THR A 76 -14.03 16.81 -13.35
CA THR A 76 -12.89 16.54 -14.24
C THR A 76 -11.57 16.95 -13.60
N LYS A 77 -11.51 18.11 -12.95
CA LYS A 77 -10.31 18.54 -12.22
C LYS A 77 -10.01 17.65 -11.01
N GLU A 78 -11.01 17.29 -10.21
CA GLU A 78 -10.83 16.35 -9.09
C GLU A 78 -10.36 14.97 -9.59
N LEU A 79 -10.80 14.53 -10.78
CA LEU A 79 -10.34 13.29 -11.40
C LEU A 79 -8.90 13.38 -11.92
N GLU A 80 -8.48 14.55 -12.41
CA GLU A 80 -7.10 14.82 -12.82
C GLU A 80 -6.16 14.76 -11.60
N GLU A 81 -6.52 15.41 -10.49
CA GLU A 81 -5.78 15.36 -9.22
C GLU A 81 -5.67 13.92 -8.68
N VAL A 82 -6.77 13.15 -8.67
CA VAL A 82 -6.71 11.73 -8.31
C VAL A 82 -5.87 10.91 -9.29
N GLY A 83 -5.81 11.30 -10.56
CA GLY A 83 -4.92 10.69 -11.55
C GLY A 83 -3.45 10.86 -11.20
N GLU A 84 -3.06 12.09 -10.82
CA GLU A 84 -1.71 12.39 -10.34
C GLU A 84 -1.36 11.59 -9.08
N ASP A 85 -2.28 11.54 -8.10
CA ASP A 85 -2.10 10.74 -6.87
C ASP A 85 -1.87 9.24 -7.18
N ILE A 86 -2.54 8.70 -8.21
CA ILE A 86 -2.39 7.30 -8.64
C ILE A 86 -1.04 7.07 -9.35
N GLU A 87 -0.52 8.07 -10.05
CA GLU A 87 0.82 8.01 -10.65
C GLU A 87 1.91 7.99 -9.58
N GLU A 88 1.80 8.84 -8.56
CA GLU A 88 2.72 8.85 -7.40
C GLU A 88 2.73 7.50 -6.68
N ILE A 89 1.55 6.93 -6.38
CA ILE A 89 1.45 5.61 -5.76
C ILE A 89 2.10 4.50 -6.62
N GLN A 90 2.05 4.62 -7.95
CA GLN A 90 2.70 3.65 -8.84
C GLN A 90 4.23 3.75 -8.78
N GLU A 91 4.77 4.96 -8.65
CA GLU A 91 6.21 5.19 -8.43
C GLU A 91 6.65 4.57 -7.10
N ASP A 92 5.91 4.83 -6.02
CA ASP A 92 6.17 4.24 -4.69
C ASP A 92 6.14 2.70 -4.73
N ILE A 93 5.20 2.10 -5.46
CA ILE A 93 5.14 0.65 -5.64
C ILE A 93 6.37 0.13 -6.40
N GLY A 94 6.86 0.88 -7.38
CA GLY A 94 8.09 0.57 -8.11
C GLY A 94 9.31 0.56 -7.19
N GLU A 95 9.48 1.60 -6.36
CA GLU A 95 10.57 1.67 -5.37
C GLU A 95 10.47 0.52 -4.35
N ILE A 96 9.26 0.18 -3.88
CA ILE A 96 9.07 -0.96 -2.98
C ILE A 96 9.46 -2.28 -3.65
N GLN A 97 9.18 -2.46 -4.95
CA GLN A 97 9.60 -3.68 -5.67
C GLN A 97 11.13 -3.79 -5.73
N GLU A 98 11.83 -2.70 -6.05
CA GLU A 98 13.29 -2.67 -6.03
C GLU A 98 13.85 -3.04 -4.65
N ASN A 99 13.33 -2.43 -3.58
CA ASN A 99 13.72 -2.77 -2.21
C ASN A 99 13.44 -4.25 -1.85
N VAL A 100 12.35 -4.83 -2.36
CA VAL A 100 12.02 -6.25 -2.12
C VAL A 100 12.95 -7.19 -2.89
N ASP A 101 13.42 -6.79 -4.07
CA ASP A 101 14.42 -7.53 -4.83
C ASP A 101 15.79 -7.47 -4.15
N GLU A 102 16.23 -6.29 -3.69
CA GLU A 102 17.46 -6.14 -2.90
C GLU A 102 17.42 -7.00 -1.62
N LEU A 103 16.30 -6.98 -0.88
CA LEU A 103 16.14 -7.81 0.31
C LEU A 103 16.15 -9.32 -0.01
N GLN A 104 15.72 -9.73 -1.21
CA GLN A 104 15.84 -11.13 -1.62
C GLN A 104 17.29 -11.53 -1.84
N GLU A 105 18.10 -10.66 -2.46
CA GLU A 105 19.54 -10.88 -2.63
C GLU A 105 20.25 -10.96 -1.28
N ASP A 106 19.95 -10.04 -0.35
CA ASP A 106 20.49 -10.05 1.02
C ASP A 106 20.18 -11.37 1.76
N VAL A 107 18.95 -11.88 1.60
CA VAL A 107 18.54 -13.16 2.21
C VAL A 107 19.28 -14.34 1.59
N GLU A 108 19.51 -14.32 0.27
CA GLU A 108 20.27 -15.36 -0.42
C GLU A 108 21.74 -15.37 0.05
N GLU A 109 22.38 -14.20 0.17
CA GLU A 109 23.75 -14.06 0.69
C GLU A 109 23.86 -14.61 2.12
N ILE A 110 22.95 -14.26 3.02
CA ILE A 110 22.95 -14.78 4.41
C ILE A 110 22.84 -16.31 4.43
N VAL A 111 22.04 -16.89 3.53
CA VAL A 111 21.90 -18.36 3.44
C VAL A 111 23.20 -19.01 2.95
N GLU A 112 23.88 -18.42 1.97
CA GLU A 112 25.17 -18.91 1.49
C GLU A 112 26.27 -18.80 2.55
N GLU A 113 26.30 -17.70 3.30
CA GLU A 113 27.22 -17.50 4.42
C GLU A 113 27.00 -18.55 5.53
N ASP A 114 25.75 -18.78 5.95
CA ASP A 114 25.41 -19.77 6.99
C ASP A 114 25.81 -21.20 6.55
N GLU A 115 25.61 -21.56 5.29
CA GLU A 115 26.07 -22.84 4.75
C GLU A 115 27.60 -22.97 4.72
N THR A 116 28.30 -21.87 4.45
CA THR A 116 29.77 -21.83 4.47
C THR A 116 30.30 -21.97 5.90
N GLU A 117 29.75 -21.20 6.85
CA GLU A 117 30.13 -21.28 8.27
C GLU A 117 29.89 -22.69 8.83
N LYS A 118 28.76 -23.33 8.50
CA LYS A 118 28.49 -24.73 8.89
C LYS A 118 29.55 -25.69 8.38
N ARG A 119 30.04 -25.52 7.14
CA ARG A 119 31.10 -26.36 6.57
C ARG A 119 32.43 -26.17 7.28
N GLU A 120 32.80 -24.92 7.57
CA GLU A 120 34.02 -24.60 8.31
C GLU A 120 34.00 -25.19 9.72
N VAL A 121 32.89 -25.02 10.44
CA VAL A 121 32.69 -25.60 11.78
C VAL A 121 32.78 -27.13 11.74
N LEU A 122 32.26 -27.78 10.68
CA LEU A 122 32.38 -29.22 10.53
C LEU A 122 33.83 -29.66 10.31
N GLN A 123 34.57 -28.95 9.46
CA GLN A 123 35.99 -29.23 9.22
C GLN A 123 36.82 -29.04 10.50
N GLU A 124 36.60 -27.95 11.23
CA GLU A 124 37.29 -27.70 12.50
C GLU A 124 37.01 -28.81 13.52
N LYS A 125 35.76 -29.24 13.66
CA LYS A 125 35.40 -30.39 14.52
C LYS A 125 36.14 -31.65 14.14
N THR A 126 36.23 -31.97 12.84
CA THR A 126 36.96 -33.17 12.38
C THR A 126 38.46 -33.08 12.68
N ALA A 127 39.07 -31.91 12.49
CA ALA A 127 40.48 -31.68 12.81
C ALA A 127 40.76 -31.80 14.31
N LEU A 128 39.88 -31.24 15.15
CA LEU A 128 39.96 -31.37 16.62
C LEU A 128 39.86 -32.84 17.07
N ASP A 129 38.96 -33.62 16.47
CA ASP A 129 38.83 -35.06 16.76
C ASP A 129 40.09 -35.85 16.39
N GLU A 130 40.74 -35.49 15.28
CA GLU A 130 42.00 -36.09 14.85
C GLU A 130 43.15 -35.76 15.81
N ILE A 131 43.31 -34.48 16.16
CA ILE A 131 44.29 -34.02 17.16
C ILE A 131 44.07 -34.73 18.51
N GLN A 132 42.81 -34.88 18.94
CA GLN A 132 42.48 -35.56 20.18
C GLN A 132 42.88 -37.04 20.14
N ARG A 133 42.69 -37.73 19.01
CA ARG A 133 43.13 -39.13 18.83
C ARG A 133 44.64 -39.25 18.87
N ASP A 134 45.36 -38.35 18.22
CA ASP A 134 46.81 -38.40 18.19
C ASP A 134 47.44 -38.08 19.55
N LEU A 135 46.86 -37.13 20.30
CA LEU A 135 47.30 -36.87 21.67
C LEU A 135 47.12 -38.09 22.59
N ARG A 136 46.02 -38.85 22.42
CA ARG A 136 45.81 -40.11 23.16
C ARG A 136 46.85 -41.18 22.81
N LYS A 137 47.23 -41.30 21.53
CA LYS A 137 48.29 -42.23 21.11
C LYS A 137 49.64 -41.82 21.69
N LEU A 138 50.00 -40.54 21.61
CA LEU A 138 51.24 -40.02 22.18
C LEU A 138 51.32 -40.25 23.69
N LEU A 139 50.22 -40.02 24.43
CA LEU A 139 50.14 -40.33 25.86
C LEU A 139 50.41 -41.82 26.12
N ALA A 140 49.78 -42.71 25.36
CA ALA A 140 50.02 -44.16 25.48
C ALA A 140 51.46 -44.54 25.15
N ASP A 141 52.05 -43.94 24.11
CA ASP A 141 53.44 -44.20 23.71
C ASP A 141 54.43 -43.70 24.78
N VAL A 142 54.20 -42.53 25.36
CA VAL A 142 54.99 -41.99 26.50
C VAL A 142 54.90 -42.92 27.71
N GLU A 143 53.71 -43.43 28.03
CA GLU A 143 53.51 -44.39 29.13
C GLU A 143 54.28 -45.70 28.88
N ARG A 144 54.25 -46.22 27.65
CA ARG A 144 55.04 -47.40 27.25
C ARG A 144 56.53 -47.15 27.34
N LEU A 145 57.02 -46.00 26.91
CA LEU A 145 58.43 -45.61 27.02
C LEU A 145 58.89 -45.49 28.47
N LYS A 146 58.08 -44.89 29.35
CA LYS A 146 58.34 -44.80 30.79
C LYS A 146 58.45 -46.19 31.43
N ASN A 147 57.54 -47.10 31.10
CA ASN A 147 57.54 -48.47 31.64
C ASN A 147 58.73 -49.28 31.10
N GLY A 148 59.07 -49.10 29.81
CA GLY A 148 60.25 -49.72 29.19
C GLY A 148 61.57 -49.24 29.82
N HIS A 149 61.72 -47.93 30.08
CA HIS A 149 62.89 -47.39 30.78
C HIS A 149 63.00 -47.90 32.21
N SER A 150 61.88 -47.98 32.95
CA SER A 150 61.86 -48.48 34.33
C SER A 150 62.36 -49.93 34.42
N ASN A 151 61.95 -50.79 33.47
CA ASN A 151 62.40 -52.18 33.37
C ASN A 151 63.87 -52.29 32.93
N ALA A 152 64.34 -51.45 32.01
CA ALA A 152 65.74 -51.41 31.59
C ALA A 152 66.69 -50.93 32.71
N SER A 153 66.26 -49.96 33.53
CA SER A 153 67.01 -49.54 34.72
C SER A 153 67.02 -50.60 35.83
N ALA A 154 65.95 -51.40 35.96
CA ALA A 154 65.91 -52.51 36.91
C ALA A 154 66.86 -53.65 36.49
N GLN A 155 66.88 -54.03 35.21
CA GLN A 155 67.76 -55.10 34.69
C GLN A 155 69.25 -54.77 34.74
N ASN A 156 69.64 -53.50 34.60
CA ASN A 156 71.05 -53.08 34.65
C ASN A 156 71.62 -53.00 36.08
N SER A 157 70.75 -52.99 37.11
CA SER A 157 71.17 -53.08 38.52
C SER A 157 71.44 -54.52 38.96
N THR A 158 70.75 -55.50 38.37
CA THR A 158 70.90 -56.94 38.69
C THR A 158 72.04 -57.62 37.92
N ALA A 159 72.53 -57.01 36.84
CA ALA A 159 73.66 -57.52 36.05
C ALA A 159 75.04 -57.03 36.54
N ARG A 160 75.08 -56.23 37.63
CA ARG A 160 76.31 -55.62 38.19
C ARG A 160 76.68 -56.11 39.60
N GLU A 161 75.98 -57.10 40.14
CA GLU A 161 76.40 -57.88 41.33
C GLU A 161 77.04 -59.21 40.90
#